data_AF-A0A950GSC9-F1
#
_entry.id   AF-A0A950GSC9-F1
#
_cell.length_a   1.000
_cell.length_b   1.000
_cell.length_c   1.000
_cell.angle_alpha   90.00
_cell.angle_beta   90.00
_cell.angle_gamma   90.00
#
_symmetry.space_group_name_H-M   'P 1'
#
loop_
_entity.id
_entity.type
_entity.pdbx_description
1 polymer ?
#
loop_
_entity_poly.entity_id
_entity_poly.type
_entity_poly.pdbx_seq_one_letter_code
_entity_poly.pdbx_strand_id
1 'polypeptide(L)'
;MAKRFRAPRDLTVVAIPIYFGTIAVEHLWLRRRAARQGGTAGDYERSDTIASLSMGVGSLVVPLVTARLLRPFTPGRGRLGKAVIGVAAAAAALTTVADVVVRRLDEDPPPEASPSASTTGRDVARKVAAVGGVTTVVCGGVAMATFWSSRTALERFWRRRFLPSLGTGPLALAAAVAGWDFIYYWNHRFMHQSRYMWALHVVHHSSEHYNLSTALRQPVADSLNVAVPYGALCLVGIPPDLVMRARDLNLLYQYWIHTETIGRLGPAEAVLNTPSHHRVHHGSNRLYLDRNHGSIL
;
A
#
# COMPACT_ATOMS: atom_id res chain seq x y z
N MET A 1 11.13 -24.86 24.40
CA MET A 1 9.77 -24.95 23.81
C MET A 1 9.31 -23.53 23.47
N ALA A 2 9.33 -23.11 22.20
CA ALA A 2 8.93 -21.77 21.81
C ALA A 2 7.40 -21.62 22.00
N LYS A 3 6.96 -20.76 22.92
CA LYS A 3 5.53 -20.40 23.05
C LYS A 3 5.07 -19.90 21.69
N ARG A 4 4.13 -20.62 21.07
CA ARG A 4 3.47 -20.19 19.84
C ARG A 4 2.71 -18.92 20.19
N PHE A 5 3.16 -17.77 19.68
CA PHE A 5 2.49 -16.49 19.91
C PHE A 5 1.02 -16.61 19.51
N ARG A 6 0.12 -16.45 20.47
CA ARG A 6 -1.32 -16.32 20.19
C ARG A 6 -1.51 -14.87 19.75
N ALA A 7 -1.75 -14.66 18.47
CA ALA A 7 -2.03 -13.32 17.97
C ALA A 7 -3.20 -12.73 18.78
N PRO A 8 -3.09 -11.50 19.33
CA PRO A 8 -4.22 -10.83 19.96
C PRO A 8 -5.39 -10.74 18.97
N ARG A 9 -6.61 -10.56 19.49
CA ARG A 9 -7.78 -10.32 18.63
C ARG A 9 -7.48 -9.09 17.77
N ASP A 10 -7.51 -9.27 16.46
CA ASP A 10 -7.35 -8.19 15.49
C ASP A 10 -8.46 -7.17 15.72
N LEU A 11 -8.09 -5.97 16.20
CA LEU A 11 -9.07 -4.95 16.55
C LEU A 11 -9.81 -4.44 15.32
N THR A 12 -9.18 -4.53 14.13
CA THR A 12 -9.80 -4.10 12.88
C THR A 12 -10.96 -4.99 12.49
N VAL A 13 -10.85 -6.30 12.75
CA VAL A 13 -11.96 -7.26 12.51
C VAL A 13 -13.13 -6.99 13.45
N VAL A 14 -12.83 -6.68 14.71
CA VAL A 14 -13.87 -6.33 15.71
C VAL A 14 -14.57 -5.02 15.34
N ALA A 15 -13.86 -4.09 14.69
CA ALA A 15 -14.41 -2.80 14.28
C ALA A 15 -15.25 -2.84 13.00
N ILE A 16 -15.29 -3.95 12.26
CA ILE A 16 -16.03 -4.04 10.97
C ILE A 16 -17.50 -3.58 11.10
N PRO A 17 -18.30 -4.05 12.09
CA PRO A 17 -19.68 -3.59 12.23
C PRO A 17 -19.78 -2.09 12.51
N ILE A 18 -18.80 -1.54 13.24
CA ILE A 18 -18.73 -0.10 13.53
C ILE A 18 -18.51 0.67 12.23
N TYR A 19 -17.58 0.25 11.36
CA TYR A 19 -17.33 0.92 10.08
C TYR A 19 -18.59 1.00 9.20
N PHE A 20 -19.34 -0.09 9.08
CA PHE A 20 -20.58 -0.08 8.30
C PHE A 20 -21.66 0.77 8.98
N GLY A 21 -21.75 0.73 10.31
CA GLY A 21 -22.66 1.59 11.08
C GLY A 21 -22.36 3.08 10.88
N THR A 22 -21.09 3.48 10.99
CA THR A 22 -20.69 4.88 10.82
C THR A 22 -20.81 5.37 9.39
N ILE A 23 -20.54 4.53 8.38
CA ILE A 23 -20.83 4.84 6.97
C ILE A 23 -22.34 5.08 6.77
N ALA A 24 -23.20 4.24 7.32
CA ALA A 24 -24.65 4.41 7.19
C ALA A 24 -25.13 5.71 7.87
N VAL A 25 -24.61 6.01 9.06
CA VAL A 25 -24.91 7.26 9.77
C VAL A 25 -24.43 8.49 8.99
N GLU A 26 -23.19 8.48 8.49
CA GLU A 26 -22.63 9.56 7.69
C GLU A 26 -23.43 9.76 6.40
N HIS A 27 -23.76 8.69 5.70
CA HIS A 27 -24.58 8.73 4.49
C HIS A 27 -25.94 9.40 4.74
N LEU A 28 -26.63 9.02 5.81
CA LEU A 28 -27.92 9.62 6.18
C LEU A 28 -27.77 11.10 6.55
N TRP A 29 -26.70 11.46 7.24
CA TRP A 29 -26.41 12.84 7.61
C TRP A 29 -26.15 13.71 6.38
N LEU A 30 -25.25 13.26 5.50
CA LEU A 30 -24.86 13.95 4.27
C LEU A 30 -26.04 14.13 3.33
N ARG A 31 -26.84 13.08 3.14
CA ARG A 31 -28.07 13.15 2.33
C ARG A 31 -29.06 14.20 2.85
N ARG A 32 -29.23 14.31 4.17
CA ARG A 32 -30.09 15.35 4.79
C ARG A 32 -29.50 16.75 4.62
N ARG A 33 -28.18 16.90 4.73
CA ARG A 33 -27.50 18.18 4.52
C ARG A 33 -27.60 18.61 3.05
N ALA A 34 -27.34 17.72 2.11
CA ALA A 34 -27.41 17.97 0.67
C ALA A 34 -28.80 18.46 0.25
N ALA A 35 -29.87 17.90 0.83
CA ALA A 35 -31.24 18.36 0.60
C ALA A 35 -31.51 19.81 1.06
N ARG A 36 -30.70 20.37 1.97
CA ARG A 36 -30.84 21.73 2.50
C ARG A 36 -29.87 22.73 1.88
N GLN A 37 -28.68 22.28 1.51
CA GLN A 37 -27.54 23.15 1.18
C GLN A 37 -26.94 22.87 -0.21
N GLY A 38 -27.48 21.88 -0.95
CA GLY A 38 -26.87 21.37 -2.17
C GLY A 38 -25.77 20.33 -1.88
N GLY A 39 -25.46 19.54 -2.89
CA GLY A 39 -24.48 18.46 -2.77
C GLY A 39 -23.03 18.95 -2.74
N THR A 40 -22.13 18.11 -2.27
CA THR A 40 -20.67 18.38 -2.23
C THR A 40 -19.88 17.12 -2.59
N ALA A 41 -18.56 17.26 -2.70
CA ALA A 41 -17.66 16.16 -2.98
C ALA A 41 -17.63 15.07 -1.89
N GLY A 42 -18.11 15.27 -0.66
CA GLY A 42 -18.21 14.16 0.29
C GLY A 42 -19.49 13.35 0.19
N ASP A 43 -20.48 13.77 -0.59
CA ASP A 43 -21.70 12.99 -0.73
C ASP A 43 -21.40 11.61 -1.36
N TYR A 44 -22.14 10.60 -0.91
CA TYR A 44 -21.96 9.23 -1.36
C TYR A 44 -22.53 9.05 -2.77
N GLU A 45 -21.67 8.65 -3.70
CA GLU A 45 -22.06 8.19 -5.02
C GLU A 45 -21.99 6.66 -5.11
N ARG A 46 -22.98 6.01 -5.75
CA ARG A 46 -23.14 4.55 -5.66
C ARG A 46 -21.98 3.80 -6.30
N SER A 47 -21.55 4.25 -7.48
CA SER A 47 -20.43 3.65 -8.22
C SER A 47 -19.13 3.76 -7.43
N ASP A 48 -18.85 4.93 -6.87
CA ASP A 48 -17.63 5.19 -6.10
C ASP A 48 -17.62 4.41 -4.78
N THR A 49 -18.76 4.34 -4.10
CA THR A 49 -18.91 3.57 -2.86
C THR A 49 -18.67 2.08 -3.11
N ILE A 50 -19.28 1.51 -4.16
CA ILE A 50 -19.08 0.10 -4.52
C ILE A 50 -17.60 -0.15 -4.85
N ALA A 51 -16.96 0.74 -5.62
CA ALA A 51 -15.53 0.62 -5.92
C ALA A 51 -14.68 0.61 -4.65
N SER A 52 -14.92 1.54 -3.73
CA SER A 52 -14.22 1.60 -2.44
C SER A 52 -14.39 0.32 -1.63
N LEU A 53 -15.63 -0.16 -1.47
CA LEU A 53 -15.91 -1.39 -0.72
C LEU A 53 -15.30 -2.63 -1.39
N SER A 54 -15.43 -2.76 -2.71
CA SER A 54 -14.87 -3.88 -3.47
C SER A 54 -13.35 -3.91 -3.40
N MET A 55 -12.68 -2.76 -3.50
CA MET A 55 -11.23 -2.66 -3.35
C MET A 55 -10.80 -3.00 -1.92
N GLY A 56 -11.52 -2.51 -0.91
CA GLY A 56 -11.28 -2.87 0.50
C GLY A 56 -11.37 -4.38 0.73
N VAL A 57 -12.45 -5.02 0.28
CA VAL A 57 -12.59 -6.48 0.35
C VAL A 57 -11.48 -7.19 -0.42
N GLY A 58 -11.17 -6.73 -1.63
CA GLY A 58 -10.08 -7.26 -2.45
C GLY A 58 -8.72 -7.20 -1.75
N SER A 59 -8.42 -6.08 -1.08
CA SER A 59 -7.18 -5.89 -0.32
C SER A 59 -7.02 -6.86 0.85
N LEU A 60 -8.12 -7.38 1.40
CA LEU A 60 -8.10 -8.38 2.47
C LEU A 60 -7.99 -9.81 1.92
N VAL A 61 -8.73 -10.10 0.84
CA VAL A 61 -8.83 -11.46 0.28
C VAL A 61 -7.59 -11.82 -0.55
N VAL A 62 -7.12 -10.90 -1.40
CA VAL A 62 -6.05 -11.20 -2.35
C VAL A 62 -4.75 -11.59 -1.64
N PRO A 63 -4.27 -10.90 -0.58
CA PRO A 63 -3.07 -11.35 0.13
C PRO A 63 -3.22 -12.75 0.73
N LEU A 64 -4.41 -13.15 1.20
CA LEU A 64 -4.64 -14.49 1.75
C LEU A 64 -4.50 -15.59 0.68
N VAL A 65 -5.07 -15.34 -0.50
CA VAL A 65 -5.00 -16.27 -1.64
C VAL A 65 -3.57 -16.27 -2.20
N THR A 66 -3.03 -15.08 -2.48
CA THR A 66 -1.70 -14.87 -3.05
C THR A 66 -0.60 -15.41 -2.15
N ALA A 67 -0.66 -15.23 -0.83
CA ALA A 67 0.33 -15.80 0.09
C ALA A 67 0.33 -17.34 0.05
N ARG A 68 -0.84 -17.97 -0.10
CA ARG A 68 -0.95 -19.43 -0.24
C ARG A 68 -0.37 -19.91 -1.57
N LEU A 69 -0.67 -19.21 -2.66
CA LEU A 69 -0.19 -19.53 -4.01
C LEU A 69 1.31 -19.28 -4.18
N LEU A 70 1.83 -18.19 -3.60
CA LEU A 70 3.23 -17.77 -3.72
C LEU A 70 4.17 -18.47 -2.72
N ARG A 71 3.64 -19.22 -1.74
CA ARG A 71 4.47 -19.92 -0.75
C ARG A 71 5.54 -20.83 -1.37
N PRO A 72 5.27 -21.63 -2.43
CA PRO A 72 6.29 -22.42 -3.11
C PRO A 72 7.33 -21.56 -3.83
N PHE A 73 6.98 -20.33 -4.21
CA PHE A 73 7.79 -19.40 -5.00
C PHE A 73 8.52 -18.35 -4.15
N THR A 74 8.30 -18.33 -2.84
CA THR A 74 8.91 -17.35 -1.94
C THR A 74 10.42 -17.59 -1.80
N PRO A 75 11.29 -16.64 -2.19
CA PRO A 75 12.73 -16.79 -2.04
C PRO A 75 13.15 -17.11 -0.59
N GLY A 76 14.01 -18.12 -0.43
CA GLY A 76 14.54 -18.52 0.89
C GLY A 76 13.59 -19.34 1.77
N ARG A 77 12.36 -19.63 1.32
CA ARG A 77 11.42 -20.54 2.03
C ARG A 77 10.77 -21.59 1.12
N GLY A 78 10.41 -21.20 -0.10
CA GLY A 78 9.72 -22.05 -1.06
C GLY A 78 10.65 -22.88 -1.93
N ARG A 79 10.18 -24.05 -2.40
CA ARG A 79 10.94 -24.98 -3.25
C ARG A 79 11.34 -24.38 -4.60
N LEU A 80 10.52 -23.48 -5.14
CA LEU A 80 10.68 -22.81 -6.43
C LEU A 80 11.22 -21.37 -6.29
N GLY A 81 11.57 -20.91 -5.09
CA GLY A 81 12.00 -19.52 -4.88
C GLY A 81 13.28 -19.14 -5.64
N LYS A 82 14.21 -20.09 -5.83
CA LYS A 82 15.40 -19.88 -6.67
C LYS A 82 15.03 -19.78 -8.16
N ALA A 83 14.03 -20.54 -8.61
CA ALA A 83 13.56 -20.51 -9.99
C ALA A 83 12.88 -19.17 -10.31
N VAL A 84 12.13 -18.58 -9.37
CA VAL A 84 11.52 -17.24 -9.56
C VAL A 84 12.57 -16.15 -9.74
N ILE A 85 13.64 -16.17 -8.95
CA ILE A 85 14.76 -15.24 -9.12
C ILE A 85 15.41 -15.44 -10.50
N GLY A 86 15.62 -16.70 -10.90
CA GLY A 86 16.18 -17.03 -12.22
C GLY A 86 15.30 -16.54 -13.38
N VAL A 87 13.99 -16.75 -13.31
CA VAL A 87 13.03 -16.27 -14.31
C VAL A 87 12.98 -14.75 -14.36
N ALA A 88 12.96 -14.07 -13.20
CA ALA A 88 12.99 -12.61 -13.15
C ALA A 88 14.28 -12.03 -13.76
N ALA A 89 15.44 -12.63 -13.46
CA ALA A 89 16.72 -12.22 -14.03
C ALA A 89 16.78 -12.47 -15.55
N ALA A 90 16.29 -13.64 -16.00
CA ALA A 90 16.22 -13.97 -17.42
C ALA A 90 15.27 -13.02 -18.18
N ALA A 91 14.08 -12.75 -17.63
CA ALA A 91 13.13 -11.82 -18.21
C ALA A 91 13.70 -10.40 -18.29
N ALA A 92 14.41 -9.93 -17.26
CA ALA A 92 15.09 -8.64 -17.27
C ALA A 92 16.18 -8.56 -18.35
N ALA A 93 17.01 -9.61 -18.48
CA ALA A 93 18.03 -9.71 -19.52
C ALA A 93 17.41 -9.70 -20.93
N LEU A 94 16.39 -10.53 -21.16
CA LEU A 94 15.65 -10.59 -22.44
C LEU A 94 15.02 -9.24 -22.79
N THR A 95 14.39 -8.58 -21.82
CA THR A 95 13.77 -7.26 -22.03
C THR A 95 14.84 -6.20 -22.36
N THR A 96 15.97 -6.22 -21.67
CA THR A 96 17.08 -5.29 -21.91
C THR A 96 17.66 -5.49 -23.30
N VAL A 97 17.88 -6.75 -23.72
CA VAL A 97 18.37 -7.06 -25.07
C VAL A 97 17.34 -6.63 -26.12
N ALA A 98 16.06 -6.91 -25.92
CA ALA A 98 15.00 -6.49 -26.83
C ALA A 98 14.93 -4.96 -26.96
N ASP A 99 15.02 -4.22 -25.85
CA ASP A 99 15.03 -2.75 -25.87
C ASP A 99 16.27 -2.19 -26.59
N VAL A 100 17.45 -2.78 -26.37
CA VAL A 100 18.67 -2.42 -27.09
C VAL A 100 18.54 -2.67 -28.60
N VAL A 101 17.96 -3.81 -28.98
CA VAL A 101 17.71 -4.13 -30.40
C VAL A 101 16.72 -3.13 -31.02
N VAL A 102 15.61 -2.82 -30.34
CA VAL A 102 14.64 -1.82 -30.81
C VAL A 102 15.31 -0.46 -30.98
N ARG A 103 16.08 0.02 -29.99
CA ARG A 103 16.80 1.29 -30.09
C ARG A 103 17.77 1.33 -31.26
N ARG A 104 18.54 0.25 -31.48
CA ARG A 104 19.47 0.17 -32.62
C ARG A 104 18.75 0.20 -33.97
N LEU A 105 17.59 -0.46 -34.06
CA LEU A 105 16.76 -0.45 -35.28
C LEU A 105 16.10 0.90 -35.53
N ASP A 106 15.88 1.70 -34.49
CA ASP A 106 15.37 3.07 -34.59
C ASP A 106 16.49 4.08 -34.93
N GLU A 107 17.72 3.88 -34.44
CA GLU A 107 18.88 4.73 -34.72
C GLU A 107 19.48 4.53 -36.12
N ASP A 108 19.50 3.29 -36.64
CA ASP A 108 20.07 2.96 -37.96
C ASP A 108 19.08 2.12 -38.79
N PRO A 109 18.06 2.77 -39.40
CA PRO A 109 17.00 2.06 -40.10
C PRO A 109 17.58 1.37 -41.35
N PRO A 110 17.24 0.08 -41.59
CA PRO A 110 17.77 -0.63 -42.76
C PRO A 110 17.33 0.06 -44.06
N PRO A 111 18.19 0.10 -45.09
CA PRO A 111 17.83 0.65 -46.40
C PRO A 111 16.62 -0.09 -46.96
N GLU A 112 15.75 0.60 -47.72
CA GLU A 112 14.45 0.16 -48.22
C GLU A 112 14.46 -1.28 -48.80
N ALA A 113 14.36 -2.27 -47.92
CA ALA A 113 14.17 -3.67 -48.25
C ALA A 113 12.78 -4.08 -47.77
N SER A 114 12.13 -4.92 -48.56
CA SER A 114 10.68 -5.17 -48.60
C SER A 114 9.94 -4.98 -47.24
N PRO A 115 8.83 -4.21 -47.24
CA PRO A 115 8.18 -3.74 -46.02
C PRO A 115 7.63 -4.83 -45.09
N SER A 116 7.70 -6.12 -45.42
CA SER A 116 7.13 -7.22 -44.61
C SER A 116 8.13 -7.89 -43.64
N ALA A 117 9.42 -7.99 -43.98
CA ALA A 117 10.39 -8.71 -43.16
C ALA A 117 10.98 -7.83 -42.03
N SER A 118 11.27 -6.55 -42.35
CA SER A 118 11.80 -5.59 -41.37
C SER A 118 10.76 -5.11 -40.35
N THR A 119 9.48 -5.15 -40.71
CA THR A 119 8.34 -4.86 -39.81
C THR A 119 8.08 -6.02 -38.86
N THR A 120 8.12 -7.26 -39.35
CA THR A 120 7.90 -8.47 -38.54
C THR A 120 8.94 -8.59 -37.40
N GLY A 121 10.23 -8.38 -37.68
CA GLY A 121 11.27 -8.45 -36.64
C GLY A 121 11.14 -7.35 -35.57
N ARG A 122 10.82 -6.12 -35.98
CA ARG A 122 10.57 -4.98 -35.08
C ARG A 122 9.33 -5.21 -34.20
N ASP A 123 8.26 -5.74 -34.77
CA ASP A 123 7.01 -5.99 -34.05
C ASP A 123 7.14 -7.14 -33.06
N VAL A 124 7.91 -8.18 -33.40
CA VAL A 124 8.26 -9.25 -32.46
C VAL A 124 9.10 -8.68 -31.31
N ALA A 125 10.13 -7.88 -31.60
CA ALA A 125 10.97 -7.27 -30.55
C ALA A 125 10.16 -6.35 -29.61
N ARG A 126 9.25 -5.52 -30.16
CA ARG A 126 8.34 -4.68 -29.37
C ARG A 126 7.39 -5.50 -28.49
N LYS A 127 6.80 -6.57 -29.04
CA LYS A 127 5.93 -7.47 -28.25
C LYS A 127 6.70 -8.17 -27.14
N VAL A 128 7.92 -8.64 -27.43
CA VAL A 128 8.80 -9.27 -26.43
C VAL A 128 9.20 -8.26 -25.35
N ALA A 129 9.54 -7.02 -25.70
CA ALA A 129 9.86 -5.97 -24.72
C ALA A 129 8.64 -5.59 -23.87
N ALA A 130 7.45 -5.49 -24.47
CA ALA A 130 6.22 -5.18 -23.74
C ALA A 130 5.85 -6.29 -22.75
N VAL A 131 5.82 -7.55 -23.20
CA VAL A 131 5.48 -8.71 -22.37
C VAL A 131 6.57 -8.98 -21.32
N GLY A 132 7.84 -8.91 -21.74
CA GLY A 132 9.01 -9.09 -20.87
C GLY A 132 9.10 -8.02 -19.80
N GLY A 133 8.81 -6.75 -20.13
CA GLY A 133 8.77 -5.64 -19.20
C GLY A 133 7.71 -5.84 -18.12
N VAL A 134 6.47 -6.16 -18.51
CA VAL A 134 5.38 -6.44 -17.55
C VAL A 134 5.73 -7.62 -16.66
N THR A 135 6.23 -8.71 -17.23
CA THR A 135 6.63 -9.91 -16.48
C THR A 135 7.75 -9.59 -15.48
N THR A 136 8.75 -8.80 -15.88
CA THR A 136 9.86 -8.37 -15.03
C THR A 136 9.36 -7.53 -13.86
N VAL A 137 8.48 -6.57 -14.10
CA VAL A 137 7.92 -5.71 -13.06
C VAL A 137 7.11 -6.53 -12.06
N VAL A 138 6.24 -7.43 -12.53
CA VAL A 138 5.38 -8.25 -11.67
C VAL A 138 6.21 -9.27 -10.89
N CYS A 139 6.99 -10.12 -11.58
CA CYS A 139 7.78 -11.17 -10.92
C CYS A 139 8.92 -10.60 -10.07
N GLY A 140 9.61 -9.57 -10.56
CA GLY A 140 10.67 -8.87 -9.82
C GLY A 140 10.12 -8.14 -8.60
N GLY A 141 9.01 -7.43 -8.74
CA GLY A 141 8.32 -6.77 -7.62
C GLY A 141 7.88 -7.77 -6.55
N VAL A 142 7.24 -8.87 -6.95
CA VAL A 142 6.84 -9.95 -6.02
C VAL A 142 8.05 -10.59 -5.34
N ALA A 143 9.11 -10.91 -6.09
CA ALA A 143 10.32 -11.50 -5.53
C ALA A 143 11.00 -10.56 -4.52
N MET A 144 11.10 -9.27 -4.86
CA MET A 144 11.66 -8.24 -3.98
C MET A 144 10.81 -8.07 -2.73
N ALA A 145 9.49 -7.90 -2.87
CA ALA A 145 8.58 -7.70 -1.75
C ALA A 145 8.56 -8.88 -0.78
N THR A 146 8.53 -10.12 -1.31
CA THR A 146 8.56 -11.33 -0.49
C THR A 146 9.93 -11.53 0.18
N PHE A 147 11.03 -11.30 -0.54
CA PHE A 147 12.37 -11.34 0.04
C PHE A 147 12.52 -10.30 1.15
N TRP A 148 12.15 -9.04 0.88
CA TRP A 148 12.20 -7.94 1.84
C TRP A 148 11.40 -8.26 3.09
N SER A 149 10.12 -8.62 2.93
CA SER A 149 9.22 -9.01 4.03
C SER A 149 9.78 -10.18 4.86
N SER A 150 10.45 -11.15 4.21
CA SER A 150 11.09 -12.27 4.91
C SER A 150 12.30 -11.83 5.75
N ARG A 151 13.05 -10.84 5.26
CA ARG A 151 14.24 -10.30 5.92
C ARG A 151 13.88 -9.36 7.06
N THR A 152 12.75 -8.68 6.95
CA THR A 152 12.29 -7.66 7.91
C THR A 152 11.15 -8.13 8.82
N ALA A 153 10.85 -9.43 8.82
CA ALA A 153 9.81 -10.01 9.65
C ALA A 153 10.03 -9.70 11.15
N LEU A 154 8.93 -9.31 11.82
CA LEU A 154 8.88 -8.94 13.25
C LEU A 154 9.66 -9.92 14.14
N GLU A 155 9.38 -11.21 14.00
CA GLU A 155 10.01 -12.30 14.76
C GLU A 155 11.53 -12.40 14.54
N ARG A 156 11.98 -12.13 13.31
CA ARG A 156 13.40 -12.19 12.97
C ARG A 156 14.14 -11.02 13.61
N PHE A 157 13.57 -9.82 13.54
CA PHE A 157 14.16 -8.63 14.15
C PHE A 157 14.07 -8.68 15.68
N TRP A 158 12.98 -9.21 16.24
CA TRP A 158 12.84 -9.45 17.66
C TRP A 158 13.95 -10.34 18.24
N ARG A 159 14.32 -11.42 17.53
CA ARG A 159 15.44 -12.28 17.92
C ARG A 159 16.82 -11.63 17.79
N ARG A 160 16.93 -10.56 16.99
CA ARG A 160 18.17 -9.82 16.70
C ARG A 160 18.18 -8.43 17.33
N ARG A 161 17.26 -8.16 18.26
CA ARG A 161 17.13 -6.86 18.92
C ARG A 161 18.42 -6.50 19.66
N PHE A 162 18.79 -5.23 19.59
CA PHE A 162 19.97 -4.70 20.27
C PHE A 162 19.62 -4.06 21.62
N LEU A 163 18.36 -3.67 21.83
CA LEU A 163 17.86 -3.24 23.14
C LEU A 163 17.10 -4.35 23.88
N PRO A 164 17.09 -4.34 25.23
CA PRO A 164 16.19 -5.16 26.02
C PRO A 164 14.71 -4.92 25.67
N SER A 165 13.86 -5.87 26.02
CA SER A 165 12.41 -5.70 25.86
C SER A 165 11.92 -4.50 26.67
N LEU A 166 11.16 -3.60 26.03
CA LEU A 166 10.47 -2.50 26.72
C LEU A 166 9.26 -2.99 27.55
N GLY A 167 8.96 -4.30 27.49
CA GLY A 167 7.79 -4.89 28.13
C GLY A 167 6.50 -4.62 27.36
N THR A 168 5.36 -4.90 27.99
CA THR A 168 4.02 -4.78 27.39
C THR A 168 3.17 -3.69 28.06
N GLY A 169 3.80 -2.78 28.79
CA GLY A 169 3.12 -1.72 29.52
C GLY A 169 2.63 -0.57 28.61
N PRO A 170 1.84 0.38 29.15
CA PRO A 170 1.29 1.49 28.38
C PRO A 170 2.35 2.36 27.69
N LEU A 171 3.50 2.60 28.34
CA LEU A 171 4.60 3.35 27.74
C LEU A 171 5.21 2.63 26.53
N ALA A 172 5.36 1.31 26.61
CA ALA A 172 5.85 0.50 25.49
C ALA A 172 4.84 0.49 24.33
N LEU A 173 3.53 0.48 24.64
CA LEU A 173 2.49 0.62 23.61
C LEU A 173 2.51 2.01 22.97
N ALA A 174 2.64 3.08 23.75
CA ALA A 174 2.75 4.44 23.24
C ALA A 174 3.99 4.60 22.34
N ALA A 175 5.14 4.04 22.75
CA ALA A 175 6.34 4.00 21.91
C ALA A 175 6.12 3.20 20.62
N ALA A 176 5.38 2.08 20.68
CA ALA A 176 5.03 1.30 19.50
C ALA A 176 4.11 2.08 18.54
N VAL A 177 3.12 2.80 19.05
CA VAL A 177 2.21 3.65 18.26
C VAL A 177 2.97 4.81 17.61
N ALA A 178 3.78 5.54 18.38
CA ALA A 178 4.59 6.64 17.85
C ALA A 178 5.63 6.13 16.82
N GLY A 179 6.28 5.00 17.09
CA GLY A 179 7.22 4.39 16.16
C GLY A 179 6.56 3.87 14.88
N TRP A 180 5.35 3.30 15.00
CA TRP A 180 4.56 2.89 13.83
C TRP A 180 4.22 4.10 12.98
N ASP A 181 3.72 5.17 13.61
CA ASP A 181 3.32 6.39 12.92
C ASP A 181 4.50 7.09 12.22
N PHE A 182 5.67 7.13 12.87
CA PHE A 182 6.90 7.63 12.26
C PHE A 182 7.30 6.83 11.00
N ILE A 183 7.26 5.50 11.07
CA ILE A 183 7.55 4.64 9.91
C ILE A 183 6.50 4.85 8.81
N TYR A 184 5.22 4.94 9.20
CA TYR A 184 4.12 5.22 8.28
C TYR A 184 4.33 6.53 7.54
N TYR A 185 4.66 7.62 8.24
CA TYR A 185 4.89 8.93 7.63
C TYR A 185 5.91 8.86 6.48
N TRP A 186 7.06 8.23 6.73
CA TRP A 186 8.08 8.09 5.69
C TRP A 186 7.64 7.18 4.55
N ASN A 187 7.02 6.04 4.87
CA ASN A 187 6.53 5.12 3.87
C ASN A 187 5.49 5.80 2.96
N HIS A 188 4.55 6.53 3.56
CA HIS A 188 3.50 7.26 2.88
C HIS A 188 4.06 8.43 2.07
N ARG A 189 5.00 9.20 2.62
CA ARG A 189 5.72 10.23 1.86
C ARG A 189 6.43 9.65 0.63
N PHE A 190 7.10 8.50 0.76
CA PHE A 190 7.72 7.83 -0.39
C PHE A 190 6.69 7.35 -1.42
N MET A 191 5.48 6.96 -0.99
CA MET A 191 4.37 6.64 -1.91
C MET A 191 3.97 7.84 -2.77
N HIS A 192 4.04 9.06 -2.24
CA HIS A 192 3.72 10.26 -3.00
C HIS A 192 4.91 10.77 -3.84
N GLN A 193 6.15 10.46 -3.45
CA GLN A 193 7.36 10.97 -4.13
C GLN A 193 7.97 10.02 -5.18
N SER A 194 7.62 8.74 -5.16
CA SER A 194 8.14 7.72 -6.10
C SER A 194 7.05 7.25 -7.05
N ARG A 195 7.28 7.31 -8.37
CA ARG A 195 6.31 6.84 -9.38
C ARG A 195 5.89 5.38 -9.17
N TYR A 196 6.82 4.53 -8.76
CA TYR A 196 6.55 3.11 -8.48
C TYR A 196 5.60 2.95 -7.28
N MET A 197 5.90 3.65 -6.19
CA MET A 197 5.09 3.53 -4.97
C MET A 197 3.77 4.30 -5.10
N TRP A 198 3.73 5.38 -5.89
CA TRP A 198 2.50 6.07 -6.26
C TRP A 198 1.58 5.15 -7.04
N ALA A 199 2.09 4.36 -7.99
CA ALA A 199 1.26 3.38 -8.70
C ALA A 199 0.61 2.35 -7.75
N LEU A 200 1.23 2.08 -6.61
CA LEU A 200 0.68 1.21 -5.56
C LEU A 200 -0.24 1.93 -4.58
N HIS A 201 -0.31 3.27 -4.61
CA HIS A 201 -1.06 4.07 -3.63
C HIS A 201 -2.17 4.92 -4.25
N VAL A 202 -2.06 5.30 -5.53
CA VAL A 202 -2.98 6.17 -6.27
C VAL A 202 -4.43 5.68 -6.21
N VAL A 203 -4.65 4.37 -6.14
CA VAL A 203 -5.98 3.77 -5.98
C VAL A 203 -6.69 4.34 -4.74
N HIS A 204 -5.98 4.58 -3.65
CA HIS A 204 -6.53 5.20 -2.45
C HIS A 204 -6.97 6.65 -2.68
N HIS A 205 -6.21 7.39 -3.48
CA HIS A 205 -6.49 8.78 -3.86
C HIS A 205 -7.43 8.92 -5.06
N SER A 206 -7.89 7.82 -5.66
CA SER A 206 -8.65 7.85 -6.91
C SER A 206 -10.14 8.07 -6.73
N SER A 207 -10.62 8.21 -5.50
CA SER A 207 -12.04 8.49 -5.23
C SER A 207 -12.32 9.96 -5.55
N GLU A 208 -13.35 10.19 -6.35
CA GLU A 208 -13.86 11.54 -6.61
C GLU A 208 -14.75 12.04 -5.46
N HIS A 209 -15.11 11.16 -4.52
CA HIS A 209 -16.02 11.44 -3.40
C HIS A 209 -15.37 11.18 -2.03
N TYR A 210 -15.13 12.21 -1.24
CA TYR A 210 -14.40 12.08 0.03
C TYR A 210 -15.32 11.85 1.24
N ASN A 211 -15.49 10.59 1.64
CA ASN A 211 -16.29 10.17 2.80
C ASN A 211 -15.70 8.90 3.44
N LEU A 212 -16.37 8.35 4.46
CA LEU A 212 -15.82 7.22 5.22
C LEU A 212 -15.62 5.97 4.38
N SER A 213 -16.26 5.85 3.21
CA SER A 213 -15.98 4.73 2.30
C SER A 213 -14.62 4.85 1.64
N THR A 214 -14.10 6.07 1.41
CA THR A 214 -12.77 6.33 0.84
C THR A 214 -11.67 5.67 1.66
N ALA A 215 -11.80 5.62 2.99
CA ALA A 215 -10.87 4.90 3.87
C ALA A 215 -10.70 3.42 3.48
N LEU A 216 -11.77 2.79 2.95
CA LEU A 216 -11.78 1.39 2.56
C LEU A 216 -11.26 1.17 1.14
N ARG A 217 -11.01 2.22 0.36
CA ARG A 217 -10.44 2.13 -0.98
C ARG A 217 -8.95 1.82 -0.91
N GLN A 218 -8.64 0.57 -0.63
CA GLN A 218 -7.28 0.11 -0.41
C GLN A 218 -6.71 -0.59 -1.65
N PRO A 219 -5.45 -0.32 -2.02
CA PRO A 219 -4.82 -0.97 -3.16
C PRO A 219 -4.61 -2.46 -2.88
N VAL A 220 -5.02 -3.30 -3.82
CA VAL A 220 -4.87 -4.77 -3.74
C VAL A 220 -3.40 -5.19 -3.75
N ALA A 221 -2.55 -4.37 -4.36
CA ALA A 221 -1.10 -4.58 -4.50
C ALA A 221 -0.27 -3.92 -3.38
N ASP A 222 -0.87 -3.44 -2.28
CA ASP A 222 -0.14 -2.77 -1.19
C ASP A 222 0.99 -3.64 -0.60
N SER A 223 0.82 -4.97 -0.64
CA SER A 223 1.86 -5.94 -0.22
C SER A 223 3.18 -5.85 -1.00
N LEU A 224 3.20 -5.17 -2.14
CA LEU A 224 4.41 -4.90 -2.93
C LEU A 224 5.17 -3.64 -2.47
N ASN A 225 4.64 -2.92 -1.49
CA ASN A 225 5.35 -1.79 -0.91
C ASN A 225 6.54 -2.26 -0.06
N VAL A 226 7.73 -1.75 -0.38
CA VAL A 226 9.02 -2.23 0.14
C VAL A 226 9.87 -1.16 0.83
N ALA A 227 9.38 0.07 1.07
CA ALA A 227 10.28 1.15 1.52
C ALA A 227 10.79 0.98 2.96
N VAL A 228 9.94 1.16 3.98
CA VAL A 228 10.39 1.17 5.39
C VAL A 228 9.74 0.01 6.16
N PRO A 229 10.52 -0.91 6.75
CA PRO A 229 9.94 -2.07 7.42
C PRO A 229 9.52 -1.74 8.85
N TYR A 230 8.23 -1.91 9.17
CA TYR A 230 7.70 -1.83 10.53
C TYR A 230 8.36 -2.81 11.52
N GLY A 231 8.97 -3.89 11.01
CA GLY A 231 9.78 -4.80 11.83
C GLY A 231 10.93 -4.12 12.58
N ALA A 232 11.44 -2.99 12.08
CA ALA A 232 12.55 -2.25 12.68
C ALA A 232 12.29 -1.87 14.15
N LEU A 233 11.02 -1.64 14.51
CA LEU A 233 10.60 -1.40 15.90
C LEU A 233 11.00 -2.55 16.84
N CYS A 234 11.01 -3.79 16.35
CA CYS A 234 11.46 -4.93 17.14
C CYS A 234 12.96 -4.90 17.45
N LEU A 235 13.79 -4.22 16.63
CA LEU A 235 15.23 -4.12 16.88
C LEU A 235 15.55 -3.27 18.11
N VAL A 236 14.71 -2.26 18.38
CA VAL A 236 14.79 -1.36 19.54
C VAL A 236 14.00 -1.88 20.76
N GLY A 237 13.66 -3.17 20.79
CA GLY A 237 13.08 -3.79 21.98
C GLY A 237 11.57 -3.66 22.11
N ILE A 238 10.84 -3.19 21.08
CA ILE A 238 9.37 -3.22 21.05
C ILE A 238 8.91 -4.66 20.74
N PRO A 239 8.10 -5.32 21.60
CA PRO A 239 7.58 -6.65 21.32
C PRO A 239 6.74 -6.74 20.04
N PRO A 240 6.82 -7.84 19.27
CA PRO A 240 6.03 -8.03 18.05
C PRO A 240 4.52 -7.83 18.22
N ASP A 241 3.96 -8.21 19.36
CA ASP A 241 2.53 -8.04 19.64
C ASP A 241 2.14 -6.57 19.80
N LEU A 242 3.01 -5.73 20.37
CA LEU A 242 2.77 -4.29 20.43
C LEU A 242 2.87 -3.63 19.07
N VAL A 243 3.77 -4.09 18.20
CA VAL A 243 3.84 -3.59 16.81
C VAL A 243 2.54 -3.89 16.05
N MET A 244 1.99 -5.09 16.21
CA MET A 244 0.70 -5.45 15.62
C MET A 244 -0.47 -4.66 16.22
N ARG A 245 -0.47 -4.39 17.53
CA ARG A 245 -1.50 -3.52 18.14
C ARG A 245 -1.37 -2.08 17.66
N ALA A 246 -0.15 -1.56 17.53
CA ALA A 246 0.10 -0.23 17.00
C ALA A 246 -0.42 -0.09 15.56
N ARG A 247 -0.22 -1.12 14.72
CA ARG A 247 -0.84 -1.23 13.39
C ARG A 247 -2.35 -1.07 13.47
N ASP A 248 -3.01 -1.87 14.31
CA ASP A 248 -4.47 -1.89 14.36
C ASP A 248 -5.03 -0.55 14.84
N LEU A 249 -4.42 0.05 15.87
CA LEU A 249 -4.76 1.40 16.35
C LEU A 249 -4.58 2.46 15.27
N ASN A 250 -3.48 2.38 14.51
CA ASN A 250 -3.19 3.30 13.43
C ASN A 250 -4.21 3.17 12.28
N LEU A 251 -4.62 1.95 11.92
CA LEU A 251 -5.67 1.73 10.92
C LEU A 251 -7.05 2.24 11.39
N LEU A 252 -7.39 2.01 12.66
CA LEU A 252 -8.61 2.55 13.25
C LEU A 252 -8.62 4.09 13.24
N TYR A 253 -7.47 4.70 13.51
CA TYR A 253 -7.31 6.15 13.46
C TYR A 253 -7.47 6.69 12.04
N GLN A 254 -6.82 6.06 11.05
CA GLN A 254 -6.94 6.48 9.65
C GLN A 254 -8.36 6.39 9.13
N TYR A 255 -9.16 5.43 9.59
CA TYR A 255 -10.55 5.29 9.12
C TYR A 255 -11.37 6.56 9.35
N TRP A 256 -11.43 7.06 10.58
CA TRP A 256 -12.39 8.12 10.95
C TRP A 256 -12.02 9.50 10.39
N ILE A 257 -10.74 9.71 10.04
CA ILE A 257 -10.30 10.98 9.45
C ILE A 257 -10.73 11.14 7.98
N HIS A 258 -11.29 10.11 7.35
CA HIS A 258 -11.87 10.20 6.00
C HIS A 258 -13.32 10.69 6.05
N THR A 259 -13.52 11.93 6.47
CA THR A 259 -14.87 12.52 6.49
C THR A 259 -14.81 14.00 6.20
N GLU A 260 -15.86 14.52 5.54
CA GLU A 260 -16.09 15.96 5.45
C GLU A 260 -17.01 16.51 6.55
N THR A 261 -17.66 15.62 7.32
CA THR A 261 -18.66 16.02 8.32
C THR A 261 -18.05 16.78 9.49
N ILE A 262 -16.76 16.54 9.75
CA ILE A 262 -15.98 17.21 10.79
C ILE A 262 -15.13 18.28 10.12
N GLY A 263 -15.39 19.55 10.47
CA GLY A 263 -14.66 20.71 9.97
C GLY A 263 -13.22 20.77 10.47
N ARG A 264 -12.92 21.71 11.38
CA ARG A 264 -11.63 21.83 12.06
C ARG A 264 -11.74 21.46 13.53
N LEU A 265 -10.67 20.91 14.10
CA LEU A 265 -10.60 20.51 15.51
C LEU A 265 -9.79 21.48 16.39
N GLY A 266 -9.46 22.67 15.88
CA GLY A 266 -8.80 23.71 16.65
C GLY A 266 -7.39 23.29 17.09
N PRO A 267 -6.97 23.52 18.36
CA PRO A 267 -5.60 23.27 18.81
C PRO A 267 -5.08 21.84 18.62
N ALA A 268 -5.98 20.84 18.57
CA ALA A 268 -5.61 19.45 18.31
C ALA A 268 -4.90 19.29 16.94
N GLU A 269 -5.21 20.16 15.98
CA GLU A 269 -4.61 20.17 14.65
C GLU A 269 -3.11 20.52 14.64
N ALA A 270 -2.58 21.08 15.74
CA ALA A 270 -1.14 21.34 15.81
C ALA A 270 -0.29 20.06 15.95
N VAL A 271 -0.89 18.95 16.38
CA VAL A 271 -0.18 17.70 16.72
C VAL A 271 -0.83 16.46 16.11
N LEU A 272 -2.13 16.49 15.85
CA LEU A 272 -2.87 15.36 15.32
C LEU A 272 -3.24 15.57 13.85
N ASN A 273 -3.11 14.51 13.05
CA ASN A 273 -3.75 14.45 11.76
C ASN A 273 -5.28 14.37 11.98
N THR A 274 -6.03 15.27 11.37
CA THR A 274 -7.49 15.42 11.57
C THR A 274 -8.22 15.25 10.24
N PRO A 275 -9.56 15.15 10.25
CA PRO A 275 -10.31 15.14 9.00
C PRO A 275 -10.00 16.33 8.09
N SER A 276 -9.70 17.51 8.65
CA SER A 276 -9.30 18.68 7.86
C SER A 276 -7.96 18.46 7.16
N HIS A 277 -6.95 17.94 7.87
CA HIS A 277 -5.63 17.68 7.29
C HIS A 277 -5.67 16.58 6.25
N HIS A 278 -6.44 15.53 6.51
CA HIS A 278 -6.53 14.39 5.61
C HIS A 278 -7.35 14.72 4.35
N ARG A 279 -8.34 15.61 4.44
CA ARG A 279 -8.97 16.20 3.24
C ARG A 279 -7.98 16.95 2.35
N VAL A 280 -7.11 17.77 2.96
CA VAL A 280 -6.06 18.49 2.23
C VAL A 280 -5.11 17.50 1.56
N HIS A 281 -4.75 16.42 2.26
CA HIS A 281 -3.92 15.34 1.73
C HIS A 281 -4.53 14.66 0.50
N HIS A 282 -5.83 14.36 0.54
CA HIS A 282 -6.54 13.79 -0.61
C HIS A 282 -6.91 14.81 -1.70
N GLY A 283 -6.73 16.10 -1.43
CA GLY A 283 -7.06 17.16 -2.36
C GLY A 283 -6.17 17.17 -3.61
N SER A 284 -6.77 17.45 -4.75
CA SER A 284 -6.07 17.59 -6.04
C SER A 284 -5.66 19.04 -6.34
N ASN A 285 -5.97 19.99 -5.46
CA ASN A 285 -5.59 21.39 -5.63
C ASN A 285 -4.06 21.53 -5.59
N ARG A 286 -3.48 22.25 -6.56
CA ARG A 286 -2.03 22.44 -6.68
C ARG A 286 -1.34 22.96 -5.41
N LEU A 287 -2.04 23.74 -4.58
CA LEU A 287 -1.51 24.26 -3.32
C LEU A 287 -1.30 23.17 -2.24
N TYR A 288 -2.05 22.07 -2.34
CA TYR A 288 -2.15 21.03 -1.31
C TYR A 288 -1.49 19.71 -1.71
N LEU A 289 -0.98 19.59 -2.94
CA LEU A 289 -0.27 18.40 -3.41
C LEU A 289 0.92 18.08 -2.49
N ASP A 290 1.09 16.78 -2.22
CA ASP A 290 2.18 16.21 -1.42
C ASP A 290 2.32 16.82 -0.02
N ARG A 291 1.18 17.01 0.68
CA ARG A 291 1.11 17.50 2.06
C ARG A 291 0.48 16.47 2.99
N ASN A 292 0.80 16.57 4.29
CA ASN A 292 0.16 15.81 5.39
C ASN A 292 0.20 14.27 5.22
N HIS A 293 1.40 13.68 5.25
CA HIS A 293 1.57 12.22 5.10
C HIS A 293 1.47 11.41 6.41
N GLY A 294 1.24 12.07 7.55
CA GLY A 294 1.09 11.41 8.85
C GLY A 294 -0.20 10.60 8.93
N SER A 295 -0.24 9.58 9.78
CA SER A 295 -1.48 8.84 10.03
C SER A 295 -2.18 9.38 11.28
N ILE A 296 -1.48 9.40 12.42
CA ILE A 296 -1.96 9.94 13.69
C ILE A 296 -1.37 11.32 13.95
N LEU A 297 -0.05 11.49 13.81
CA LEU A 297 0.69 12.70 14.12
C LEU A 297 1.11 13.48 12.86
#